data_AF-A0A966PYH8-F1
#
_entry.id   AF-A0A966PYH8-F1
#
_cell.length_a   1.000
_cell.length_b   1.000
_cell.length_c   1.000
_cell.angle_alpha   90.00
_cell.angle_beta   90.00
_cell.angle_gamma   90.00
#
_symmetry.space_group_name_H-M   'P 1'
#
loop_
_entity.id
_entity.type
_entity.pdbx_description
1 polymer ?
#
loop_
_entity_poly.entity_id
_entity_poly.type
_entity_poly.pdbx_seq_one_letter_code
_entity_poly.pdbx_strand_id
1 'polypeptide(L)'
;MQETLKNELPKQPDGWVTKEYNIHDELVWFSFTQFRPTEISWIRDLPNKKHYLVIAPFYIDESQAEKITGVKSYREATKRLVDAFNGL
;
A
#
# COMPACT_ATOMS: atom_id res chain seq x y z
N MET A 1 -2.58 32.67 25.83
CA MET A 1 -2.48 32.28 24.41
C MET A 1 -3.08 30.89 24.32
N GLN A 2 -4.34 30.76 23.91
CA GLN A 2 -5.00 29.46 23.80
C GLN A 2 -4.69 28.91 22.41
N GLU A 3 -3.80 27.92 22.34
CA GLU A 3 -3.62 27.10 21.14
C GLU A 3 -4.88 26.28 20.93
N THR A 4 -5.68 26.68 19.94
CA THR A 4 -6.75 25.88 19.38
C THR A 4 -6.14 24.61 18.79
N LEU A 5 -6.18 23.52 19.55
CA LEU A 5 -6.07 22.15 19.03
C LEU A 5 -7.23 21.96 18.05
N LYS A 6 -6.97 22.21 16.76
CA LYS A 6 -7.82 21.66 15.71
C LYS A 6 -7.75 20.15 15.89
N ASN A 7 -8.87 19.56 16.33
CA ASN A 7 -9.09 18.12 16.24
C ASN A 7 -9.13 17.76 14.76
N GLU A 8 -7.95 17.66 14.14
CA GLU A 8 -7.80 17.08 12.81
C GLU A 8 -8.10 15.59 12.98
N LEU A 9 -9.17 15.14 12.34
CA LEU A 9 -9.49 13.71 12.29
C LEU A 9 -8.24 12.97 11.78
N PRO A 10 -7.89 11.81 12.37
CA PRO A 10 -6.72 11.05 11.95
C PRO A 10 -6.80 10.78 10.44
N LYS A 11 -5.68 10.99 9.74
CA LYS A 11 -5.57 10.74 8.29
C LYS A 11 -6.09 9.33 8.01
N GLN A 12 -7.02 9.22 7.05
CA GLN A 12 -7.49 7.92 6.59
C GLN A 12 -6.33 7.20 5.88
N PRO A 13 -6.17 5.88 6.05
CA PRO A 13 -5.15 5.13 5.32
C PRO A 13 -5.31 5.30 3.80
N ASP A 14 -4.19 5.46 3.10
CA ASP A 14 -4.15 5.49 1.64
C ASP A 14 -4.38 4.08 1.05
N GLY A 15 -4.18 3.05 1.88
CA GLY A 15 -4.57 1.67 1.60
C GLY A 15 -4.27 0.76 2.79
N TRP A 16 -4.25 -0.54 2.52
CA TRP A 16 -4.05 -1.59 3.51
C TRP A 16 -3.07 -2.61 2.98
N VAL A 17 -2.12 -2.99 3.83
CA VAL A 17 -1.19 -4.09 3.57
C VAL A 17 -1.71 -5.32 4.28
N THR A 18 -1.75 -6.45 3.56
CA THR A 18 -1.98 -7.77 4.15
C THR A 18 -0.73 -8.60 3.99
N LYS A 19 -0.28 -9.24 5.07
CA LYS A 19 0.84 -10.17 5.07
C LYS A 19 0.37 -11.50 5.63
N GLU A 20 0.79 -12.58 5.00
CA GLU A 20 0.57 -13.95 5.44
C GLU A 20 1.89 -14.56 5.88
N TYR A 21 1.86 -15.16 7.06
CA TYR A 21 3.00 -15.81 7.65
C TYR A 21 2.65 -17.26 7.97
N ASN A 22 3.62 -18.16 7.79
CA ASN A 22 3.48 -19.54 8.23
C ASN A 22 3.74 -19.68 9.74
N ILE A 23 3.68 -20.92 10.27
CA ILE A 23 3.93 -21.19 11.71
C ILE A 23 5.36 -20.88 12.19
N HIS A 24 6.30 -20.61 11.29
CA HIS A 24 7.68 -20.28 11.62
C HIS A 24 7.96 -18.78 11.47
N ASP A 25 6.90 -17.95 11.42
CA ASP A 25 6.97 -16.49 11.23
C ASP A 25 7.60 -16.07 9.89
N GLU A 26 7.61 -16.97 8.89
CA GLU A 26 8.13 -16.67 7.56
C GLU A 26 7.03 -16.08 6.68
N LEU A 27 7.32 -14.95 6.03
CA LEU A 27 6.40 -14.30 5.09
C LEU A 27 6.21 -15.19 3.85
N VAL A 28 4.99 -15.67 3.63
CA VAL A 28 4.64 -16.51 2.47
C VAL A 28 3.92 -15.73 1.38
N TRP A 29 3.18 -14.70 1.75
CA TRP A 29 2.43 -13.87 0.81
C TRP A 29 2.24 -12.45 1.34
N PHE A 30 2.14 -11.49 0.42
CA PHE A 30 1.80 -10.12 0.75
C PHE A 30 0.92 -9.49 -0.32
N SER A 31 0.10 -8.52 0.07
CA SER A 31 -0.67 -7.69 -0.87
C SER A 31 -0.87 -6.27 -0.36
N PHE A 32 -1.22 -5.41 -1.31
CA PHE A 32 -1.67 -4.05 -1.07
C PHE A 32 -3.05 -3.83 -1.69
N THR A 33 -3.99 -3.28 -0.93
CA THR A 33 -5.35 -2.99 -1.37
C THR A 33 -5.76 -1.58 -0.97
N GLN A 34 -6.61 -0.93 -1.78
CA GLN A 34 -7.11 0.42 -1.45
C GLN A 34 -8.10 0.40 -0.27
N PHE A 35 -8.81 -0.71 -0.08
CA PHE A 35 -9.78 -0.90 1.00
C PHE A 35 -9.27 -1.92 2.01
N ARG A 36 -9.77 -1.81 3.25
CA ARG A 36 -9.51 -2.82 4.28
C ARG A 36 -10.18 -4.13 3.85
N PRO A 37 -9.44 -5.23 3.69
CA PRO A 37 -10.06 -6.50 3.34
C PRO A 37 -10.99 -6.96 4.46
N THR A 38 -12.23 -7.30 4.10
CA THR A 38 -13.26 -7.82 5.01
C THR A 38 -13.46 -9.32 4.87
N GLU A 39 -13.05 -9.87 3.74
CA GLU A 39 -12.96 -11.30 3.47
C GLU A 39 -11.62 -11.59 2.81
N ILE A 40 -11.25 -12.87 2.75
CA ILE A 40 -9.93 -13.32 2.28
C ILE A 40 -10.11 -14.56 1.39
N SER A 41 -11.12 -14.50 0.53
CA SER A 41 -11.51 -15.58 -0.40
C SER A 41 -10.43 -15.90 -1.45
N TRP A 42 -9.45 -15.00 -1.62
CA TRP A 42 -8.35 -15.10 -2.59
C TRP A 42 -7.09 -15.78 -2.08
N ILE A 43 -6.95 -16.07 -0.78
CA ILE A 43 -5.80 -16.85 -0.28
C ILE A 43 -6.07 -18.32 -0.56
N ARG A 44 -5.44 -18.83 -1.62
CA ARG A 44 -5.68 -20.17 -2.17
C ARG A 44 -5.18 -21.33 -1.29
N ASP A 45 -4.40 -21.07 -0.25
CA ASP A 45 -3.63 -22.10 0.46
C ASP A 45 -3.98 -22.33 1.95
N LEU A 46 -5.01 -21.64 2.48
CA LEU A 46 -5.41 -21.80 3.88
C LEU A 46 -6.05 -23.13 4.32
N PRO A 47 -6.63 -24.02 3.47
CA PRO A 47 -7.39 -25.14 4.01
C PRO A 47 -6.56 -26.15 4.82
N ASN A 48 -5.26 -26.28 4.54
CA ASN A 48 -4.44 -27.38 5.07
C ASN A 48 -3.17 -26.95 5.83
N LYS A 49 -2.89 -25.64 5.96
CA LYS A 49 -1.68 -25.12 6.63
C LYS A 49 -2.06 -24.08 7.69
N LYS A 50 -1.45 -24.16 8.88
CA LYS A 50 -1.65 -23.18 9.96
C LYS A 50 -0.87 -21.91 9.64
N HIS A 51 -1.53 -20.89 9.11
CA HIS A 51 -0.93 -19.58 8.86
C HIS A 51 -1.62 -18.50 9.73
N TYR A 52 -0.99 -17.34 9.86
CA TYR A 52 -1.62 -16.15 10.44
C TYR A 52 -1.45 -14.95 9.51
N LEU A 53 -2.33 -13.97 9.69
CA LEU A 53 -2.40 -12.79 8.84
C LEU A 53 -2.17 -11.52 9.66
N VAL A 54 -1.40 -10.60 9.11
CA VAL A 54 -1.23 -9.25 9.62
C VAL A 54 -1.84 -8.29 8.61
N ILE A 55 -2.86 -7.54 9.04
CA ILE A 55 -3.52 -6.51 8.24
C ILE A 55 -3.23 -5.16 8.89
N ALA A 56 -2.54 -4.27 8.18
CA ALA A 56 -2.10 -2.98 8.68
C ALA A 56 -2.50 -1.84 7.72
N PRO A 57 -2.84 -0.65 8.25
CA PRO A 57 -3.03 0.52 7.41
C PRO A 57 -1.70 0.92 6.77
N PHE A 58 -1.77 1.48 5.57
CA PHE A 58 -0.64 2.01 4.83
C PHE A 58 -0.88 3.48 4.52
N TYR A 59 0.18 4.25 4.64
CA TYR A 59 0.20 5.68 4.42
C TYR A 59 1.35 5.99 3.47
N ILE A 60 1.07 6.73 2.40
CA ILE A 60 2.11 7.20 1.48
C ILE A 60 2.90 8.29 2.20
N ASP A 61 4.22 8.14 2.19
CA ASP A 61 5.14 9.22 2.56
C ASP A 61 5.22 10.21 1.40
N GLU A 62 4.42 11.27 1.47
CA GLU A 62 4.39 12.31 0.45
C GLU A 62 5.73 13.05 0.31
N SER A 63 6.63 13.00 1.31
CA SER A 63 7.95 13.62 1.21
C SER A 63 8.90 12.88 0.26
N GLN A 64 8.63 11.60 0.01
CA GLN A 64 9.41 10.74 -0.90
C GLN A 64 8.65 10.43 -2.19
N ALA A 65 7.43 10.96 -2.35
CA ALA A 65 6.61 10.68 -3.51
C ALA A 65 7.13 11.42 -4.76
N GLU A 66 7.38 10.68 -5.84
CA GLU A 66 7.69 11.28 -7.13
C GLU A 66 6.41 11.84 -7.78
N LYS A 67 6.39 13.15 -8.03
CA LYS A 67 5.26 13.83 -8.66
C LYS A 67 5.51 14.06 -10.14
N ILE A 68 4.83 13.29 -10.98
CA ILE A 68 4.87 13.46 -12.44
C ILE A 68 3.74 14.40 -12.88
N THR A 69 4.07 15.58 -13.40
CA THR A 69 3.08 16.60 -13.85
C THR A 69 2.99 16.76 -15.35
N GLY A 70 1.84 17.23 -15.86
CA GLY A 70 1.69 17.60 -17.28
C GLY A 70 1.58 16.43 -18.24
N VAL A 71 1.05 15.28 -17.78
CA VAL A 71 0.79 14.09 -18.60
C VAL A 71 -0.45 14.32 -19.46
N LYS A 72 -0.31 14.30 -20.80
CA LYS A 72 -1.43 14.51 -21.74
C LYS A 72 -1.92 13.23 -22.41
N SER A 73 -1.14 12.15 -22.34
CA SER A 73 -1.52 10.85 -22.88
C SER A 73 -0.80 9.69 -22.18
N TYR A 74 -1.38 8.49 -22.23
CA TYR A 74 -0.77 7.27 -21.69
C TYR A 74 0.63 7.01 -22.29
N ARG A 75 0.81 7.21 -23.60
CA ARG A 75 2.10 7.02 -24.27
C ARG A 75 3.17 7.99 -23.74
N GLU A 76 2.80 9.24 -23.51
CA GLU A 76 3.71 10.24 -22.94
C GLU A 76 4.05 9.92 -21.48
N ALA A 77 3.06 9.46 -20.69
CA ALA A 77 3.27 9.02 -19.30
C ALA A 77 4.26 7.86 -19.23
N THR A 78 4.04 6.81 -20.04
CA THR A 78 4.91 5.64 -20.08
C THR A 78 6.33 6.01 -20.50
N LYS A 79 6.50 6.87 -21.51
CA LYS A 79 7.84 7.33 -21.92
C LYS A 79 8.55 8.05 -20.76
N ARG A 80 7.90 9.00 -20.09
CA ARG A 80 8.50 9.73 -18.97
C ARG A 80 8.89 8.82 -17.81
N LEU A 81 8.06 7.84 -17.49
CA LEU A 81 8.38 6.82 -16.49
C LEU A 81 9.63 6.02 -16.89
N VAL A 82 9.69 5.53 -18.13
CA VAL A 82 10.84 4.76 -18.63
C VAL A 82 12.13 5.59 -18.63
N ASP A 83 12.06 6.86 -19.05
CA ASP A 83 13.21 7.77 -19.08
C ASP A 83 13.74 8.05 -17.65
N ALA A 84 12.85 8.20 -16.66
CA ALA A 84 13.24 8.37 -15.25
C ALA A 84 13.91 7.11 -14.68
N PHE A 85 13.40 5.92 -15.00
CA PHE A 85 13.95 4.64 -14.51
C PHE A 85 15.29 4.25 -15.14
N ASN A 86 15.52 4.57 -16.43
CA ASN A 86 16.77 4.24 -17.12
C ASN A 86 17.93 5.22 -16.81
N GLY A 87 17.67 6.28 -16.04
CA GLY A 87 18.69 7.25 -15.60
C GLY A 87 19.36 6.92 -14.27
N LEU A 88 19.03 5.77 -13.67
CA LEU A 88 19.61 5.21 -12.44
C LEU A 88 20.74 4.22 -12.76
#